data_AF-A0A7K0EHJ5-F1
#
_entry.id   AF-A0A7K0EHJ5-F1
#
_cell.length_a   1.000
_cell.length_b   1.000
_cell.length_c   1.000
_cell.angle_alpha   90.00
_cell.angle_beta   90.00
_cell.angle_gamma   90.00
#
_symmetry.space_group_name_H-M   'P 1'
#
loop_
_entity.id
_entity.type
_entity.pdbx_description
1 polymer ?
#
loop_
_entity_poly.entity_id
_entity_poly.type
_entity_poly.pdbx_seq_one_letter_code
_entity_poly.pdbx_strand_id
1 'polypeptide(L)'
;MKKENIIQDKNGLRNYGFEKVQKNKRINNYDPDYGTSSYTIKGMFYRKKCLYCEKDFEAKRIDTSFCCQGCQKAHLRYRKRLHT
;
A
#
# COMPACT_ATOMS: atom_id res chain seq x y z
N MET A 1 -11.87 23.52 2.21
CA MET A 1 -12.26 22.09 2.18
C MET A 1 -11.01 21.23 2.12
N LYS A 2 -10.66 20.54 3.21
CA LYS A 2 -9.60 19.51 3.15
C LYS A 2 -10.14 18.38 2.28
N LYS A 3 -9.61 18.19 1.07
CA LYS A 3 -9.99 17.05 0.22
C LYS A 3 -9.73 15.79 1.04
N GLU A 4 -10.79 15.06 1.37
CA GLU A 4 -10.65 13.79 2.05
C GLU A 4 -9.84 12.86 1.15
N ASN A 5 -8.67 12.47 1.64
CA ASN A 5 -7.76 11.60 0.91
C ASN A 5 -8.27 10.15 0.85
N ILE A 6 -9.41 9.86 1.46
CA ILE A 6 -9.99 8.52 1.54
C ILE A 6 -11.40 8.59 0.96
N ILE A 7 -11.68 7.73 -0.02
CA ILE A 7 -12.95 7.67 -0.74
C ILE A 7 -13.54 6.27 -0.58
N GLN A 8 -14.78 6.18 -0.10
CA GLN A 8 -15.54 4.94 -0.11
C GLN A 8 -16.26 4.80 -1.46
N ASP A 9 -15.83 3.84 -2.27
CA ASP A 9 -16.43 3.51 -3.58
C ASP A 9 -17.29 2.23 -3.45
N LYS A 10 -18.08 1.91 -4.49
CA LYS A 10 -18.83 0.65 -4.62
C LYS A 10 -17.93 -0.57 -4.46
N ASN A 11 -16.67 -0.45 -4.89
CA ASN A 11 -15.66 -1.50 -4.86
C ASN A 11 -14.80 -1.51 -3.58
N GLY A 12 -15.06 -0.62 -2.61
CA GLY A 12 -14.34 -0.55 -1.34
C GLY A 12 -13.65 0.78 -1.09
N LEU A 13 -12.82 0.82 -0.04
CA LEU A 13 -12.04 2.00 0.33
C LEU A 13 -10.87 2.21 -0.64
N ARG A 14 -10.77 3.43 -1.15
CA ARG A 14 -9.61 3.96 -1.86
C ARG A 14 -8.94 5.01 -1.00
N ASN A 15 -7.63 4.93 -0.87
CA ASN A 15 -6.84 5.93 -0.16
C ASN A 15 -5.94 6.61 -1.18
N TYR A 16 -6.04 7.91 -1.40
CA TYR A 16 -5.17 8.71 -2.26
C TYR A 16 -4.11 9.49 -1.47
N GLY A 17 -4.14 9.42 -0.13
CA GLY A 17 -3.17 10.07 0.75
C GLY A 17 -1.91 9.22 0.90
N PHE A 18 -0.76 9.83 0.64
CA PHE A 18 0.56 9.21 0.83
C PHE A 18 1.53 10.22 1.43
N GLU A 19 2.51 9.72 2.19
CA GLU A 19 3.54 10.53 2.84
C GLU A 19 4.63 10.93 1.83
N LYS A 20 5.07 9.96 1.02
CA LYS A 20 6.15 10.14 0.05
C LYS A 20 5.89 9.31 -1.20
N VAL A 21 6.33 9.82 -2.35
CA VAL A 21 6.39 9.07 -3.60
C VAL A 21 7.84 8.93 -4.05
N GLN A 22 8.21 7.72 -4.50
CA GLN A 22 9.50 7.43 -5.08
C GLN A 22 9.29 6.87 -6.50
N LYS A 23 9.94 7.50 -7.48
CA LYS A 23 9.97 7.02 -8.86
C LYS A 23 11.14 6.07 -9.04
N ASN A 24 10.83 4.85 -9.47
CA ASN A 24 11.76 3.73 -9.62
C ASN A 24 12.47 3.36 -8.30
N LYS A 25 12.82 2.09 -8.16
CA LYS A 25 13.51 1.60 -6.96
C LYS A 25 14.69 0.73 -7.35
N ARG A 26 15.89 1.15 -6.93
CA ARG A 26 17.10 0.34 -7.07
C ARG A 26 17.13 -0.67 -5.94
N ILE A 27 17.24 -1.95 -6.29
CA ILE A 27 17.45 -3.05 -5.35
C ILE A 27 18.86 -3.57 -5.56
N ASN A 28 19.61 -3.65 -4.47
CA ASN A 28 20.92 -4.28 -4.44
C ASN A 28 20.78 -5.55 -3.63
N ASN A 29 21.01 -6.70 -4.26
CA ASN A 29 21.02 -8.00 -3.61
C ASN A 29 22.46 -8.48 -3.55
N TYR A 30 22.86 -8.95 -2.38
CA TYR A 30 24.11 -9.67 -2.21
C TYR A 30 23.78 -11.13 -2.00
N ASP A 31 24.39 -11.96 -2.83
CA ASP A 31 24.36 -13.41 -2.71
C ASP A 31 25.80 -13.90 -2.48
N PRO A 32 26.09 -14.69 -1.43
CA PRO A 32 27.43 -15.19 -1.17
C PRO A 32 28.00 -16.05 -2.31
N ASP A 33 27.16 -16.79 -3.04
CA ASP A 33 27.58 -17.70 -4.10
C ASP A 33 27.69 -17.00 -5.47
N TYR A 34 26.87 -15.98 -5.71
CA TYR A 34 26.76 -15.29 -7.01
C TYR A 34 27.23 -13.82 -7.01
N GLY A 35 27.65 -13.29 -5.87
CA GLY A 35 28.13 -11.92 -5.72
C GLY A 35 27.01 -10.87 -5.63
N THR A 36 27.35 -9.61 -5.94
CA THR A 36 26.40 -8.49 -5.86
C THR A 36 25.68 -8.30 -7.18
N SER A 37 24.35 -8.31 -7.17
CA SER A 37 23.52 -7.91 -8.30
C SER A 37 22.70 -6.67 -7.96
N SER A 38 22.50 -5.79 -8.93
CA SER A 38 21.60 -4.65 -8.77
C SER A 38 20.64 -4.55 -9.93
N TYR A 39 19.37 -4.32 -9.63
CA TYR A 39 18.33 -4.11 -10.63
C TYR A 39 17.41 -2.95 -10.22
N THR A 40 16.77 -2.34 -11.21
CA THR A 40 15.85 -1.24 -10.98
C THR A 40 14.43 -1.69 -11.29
N ILE A 41 13.57 -1.66 -10.28
CA ILE A 41 12.14 -1.84 -10.45
C ILE A 41 11.56 -0.52 -10.94
N LYS A 42 11.06 -0.52 -12.19
CA LYS A 42 10.40 0.65 -12.76
C LYS A 42 8.99 0.81 -12.17
N GLY A 43 8.58 2.05 -11.91
CA GLY A 43 7.23 2.36 -11.42
C GLY A 43 7.20 3.48 -10.38
N MET A 44 6.01 3.76 -9.86
CA MET A 44 5.81 4.67 -8.74
C MET A 44 5.55 3.88 -7.46
N PHE A 45 6.21 4.30 -6.39
CA PHE A 45 6.12 3.67 -5.08
C PHE A 45 5.65 4.71 -4.07
N TYR A 46 4.48 4.50 -3.48
CA TYR A 46 3.84 5.42 -2.56
C TYR A 46 3.98 4.87 -1.13
N ARG A 47 4.60 5.64 -0.23
CA ARG A 47 4.68 5.31 1.20
C ARG A 47 3.40 5.77 1.90
N LYS A 48 2.70 4.84 2.56
CA LYS A 48 1.34 5.05 3.09
C LYS A 48 1.14 4.27 4.38
N LYS A 49 0.10 4.63 5.14
CA LYS A 49 -0.37 3.83 6.28
C LYS A 49 -1.56 2.96 5.90
N CYS A 50 -1.56 1.72 6.38
CA CYS A 50 -2.66 0.78 6.20
C CYS A 50 -3.90 1.28 6.94
N LEU A 51 -5.07 1.34 6.29
CA LEU A 51 -6.31 1.78 6.95
C LEU A 51 -6.88 0.77 7.97
N TYR A 52 -6.27 -0.41 8.11
CA TYR A 52 -6.73 -1.43 9.07
C TYR A 52 -5.74 -1.64 10.22
N CYS A 53 -4.47 -1.88 9.92
CA CYS A 53 -3.45 -2.17 10.95
C CYS A 53 -2.51 -0.99 11.21
N GLU A 54 -2.71 0.15 10.54
CA GLU A 54 -1.95 1.40 10.69
C GLU A 54 -0.45 1.33 10.37
N LYS A 55 0.06 0.15 10.01
CA LYS A 55 1.45 -0.05 9.60
C LYS A 55 1.78 0.73 8.34
N ASP A 56 2.97 1.32 8.32
CA ASP A 56 3.57 1.89 7.11
C ASP A 56 3.81 0.77 6.09
N PHE A 57 3.50 1.05 4.83
CA PHE A 57 3.78 0.15 3.71
C PHE A 57 4.02 0.92 2.41
N GLU A 58 4.64 0.24 1.47
CA GLU A 58 4.89 0.76 0.12
C GLU A 58 3.88 0.17 -0.86
N ALA A 59 3.13 1.04 -1.54
CA ALA A 59 2.15 0.67 -2.54
C ALA A 59 2.62 1.01 -3.95
N LYS A 60 2.34 0.16 -4.93
CA LYS A 60 2.55 0.49 -6.36
C LYS A 60 1.42 1.33 -6.96
N ARG A 61 0.19 1.19 -6.44
CA ARG A 61 -0.97 1.99 -6.89
C ARG A 61 -1.28 3.08 -5.89
N ILE A 62 -1.56 4.27 -6.40
CA ILE A 62 -1.87 5.45 -5.58
C ILE A 62 -3.08 5.22 -4.68
N ASP A 63 -4.09 4.48 -5.12
CA ASP A 63 -5.37 4.27 -4.44
C ASP A 63 -5.36 3.12 -3.40
N THR A 64 -4.22 2.45 -3.21
CA THR A 64 -4.10 1.28 -2.33
C THR A 64 -4.36 1.66 -0.87
N SER A 65 -5.32 0.99 -0.24
CA SER A 65 -5.75 1.30 1.14
C SER A 65 -5.18 0.38 2.22
N PHE A 66 -4.76 -0.83 1.85
CA PHE A 66 -4.35 -1.87 2.80
C PHE A 66 -2.98 -2.44 2.43
N CYS A 67 -2.17 -2.76 3.45
CA CYS A 67 -0.82 -3.30 3.24
C CYS A 67 -0.82 -4.76 2.76
N CYS A 68 -1.90 -5.51 2.97
CA CYS A 68 -2.03 -6.88 2.52
C CYS A 68 -3.51 -7.29 2.35
N GLN A 69 -3.73 -8.40 1.64
CA GLN A 69 -5.07 -8.97 1.44
C GLN A 69 -5.73 -9.37 2.77
N GLY A 70 -4.94 -9.77 3.78
CA GLY A 70 -5.43 -10.08 5.12
C GLY A 70 -6.12 -8.88 5.78
N CYS A 71 -5.46 -7.72 5.75
CA CYS A 71 -6.02 -6.47 6.27
C CYS A 71 -7.30 -6.05 5.53
N GLN A 72 -7.32 -6.18 4.20
CA GLN A 72 -8.52 -5.91 3.40
C GLN A 72 -9.68 -6.84 3.81
N LYS A 73 -9.44 -8.15 3.92
CA LYS A 73 -10.46 -9.14 4.32
C LYS A 73 -10.94 -8.91 5.76
N ALA A 74 -10.04 -8.53 6.68
CA ALA A 74 -10.38 -8.24 8.06
C ALA A 74 -11.27 -7.00 8.16
N HIS A 75 -10.94 -5.93 7.43
CA HIS A 75 -11.78 -4.75 7.31
C HIS A 75 -13.18 -5.08 6.76
N LEU A 76 -13.28 -5.88 5.70
CA LEU A 76 -14.57 -6.32 5.14
C LEU A 76 -15.40 -7.14 6.15
N ARG A 77 -14.76 -8.01 6.94
CA ARG A 77 -15.43 -8.80 7.99
C ARG A 77 -15.95 -7.92 9.11
N TYR A 78 -15.15 -6.95 9.57
CA TYR A 78 -15.57 -6.00 10.60
C TYR A 78 -16.78 -5.18 10.14
N ARG A 79 -16.75 -4.66 8.91
CA ARG A 79 -17.89 -3.92 8.34
C ARG A 79 -19.17 -4.75 8.30
N LYS A 80 -19.10 -6.03 7.90
CA LYS A 80 -20.28 -6.91 7.88
C LYS A 80 -20.91 -7.10 9.26
N ARG A 81 -20.10 -7.20 10.32
CA ARG A 81 -20.61 -7.36 11.70
C ARG A 81 -21.32 -6.12 12.24
N LEU A 82 -20.98 -4.92 11.76
CA LEU A 82 -21.64 -3.68 12.18
C LEU A 82 -23.01 -3.47 11.52
N HIS A 83 -23.32 -4.21 10.46
CA HIS A 83 -24.59 -4.13 9.74
C HIS A 83 -25.56 -5.27 10.10
N THR A 84 -25.20 -6.10 11.08
CA THR A 84 -26.06 -7.12 11.71
C THR A 84 -26.40 -6.66 13.12
#